data_AF-A0A7W0N0W3-F1
#
_entry.id   AF-A0A7W0N0W3-F1
#
_cell.length_a   1.000
_cell.length_b   1.000
_cell.length_c   1.000
_cell.angle_alpha   90.00
_cell.angle_beta   90.00
_cell.angle_gamma   90.00
#
_symmetry.space_group_name_H-M   'P 1'
#
loop_
_entity.id
_entity.type
_entity.pdbx_description
1 polymer ?
#
loop_
_entity_poly.entity_id
_entity_poly.type
_entity_poly.pdbx_seq_one_letter_code
_entity_poly.pdbx_strand_id
1 'polypeptide(L)'
;MAVLIAWRPRRGTPVGIAMALLAAGTLSAGAAAADREGSRFVRETFLAPDPTWVDNAGLGSITLVQLPYADPGSALQQLFWNSSIEDVAILPGATRPDAFRVRPARIAADGALLLTEESRNRPLLLQTYGSSVRFANARLLARAPRFELWRPHGQPRLSLLAAGFYEDGWLATSSRITVWPQAGARGPRQLRFTVSAPRQQPGLTLSLSAAGRTQELRLRSGQSRALSFNVDGGKLWTLHLKSSRVIALGDRRVVGVHASTPTLQPFETRDARA
;
A
#
# COMPACT_ATOMS: atom_id res chain seq x y z
N MET A 1 43.64 -29.54 6.28
CA MET A 1 44.53 -28.36 6.21
C MET A 1 45.50 -28.28 7.38
N ALA A 2 45.02 -28.23 8.63
CA ALA A 2 45.88 -28.14 9.82
C ALA A 2 46.96 -29.25 9.92
N VAL A 3 46.63 -30.48 9.52
CA VAL A 3 47.53 -31.65 9.59
C VAL A 3 48.70 -31.58 8.59
N LEU A 4 48.51 -31.00 7.39
CA LEU A 4 49.58 -30.86 6.37
C LEU A 4 50.52 -29.68 6.66
N ILE A 5 50.02 -28.62 7.28
CA ILE A 5 50.80 -27.45 7.72
C ILE A 5 51.75 -27.84 8.85
N ALA A 6 51.31 -28.74 9.75
CA ALA A 6 52.09 -29.23 10.88
C ALA A 6 53.24 -30.18 10.47
N TRP A 7 53.10 -30.95 9.39
CA TRP A 7 54.07 -32.00 9.02
C TRP A 7 55.19 -31.54 8.07
N ARG A 8 54.96 -30.51 7.23
CA ARG A 8 55.98 -29.93 6.34
C ARG A 8 55.80 -28.40 6.16
N PRO A 9 56.22 -27.58 7.13
CA PRO A 9 55.89 -26.15 7.18
C PRO A 9 56.40 -25.36 5.97
N ARG A 10 57.57 -25.72 5.39
CA ARG A 10 58.14 -25.02 4.22
C ARG A 10 57.29 -25.14 2.93
N ARG A 11 56.41 -26.14 2.82
CA ARG A 11 55.52 -26.33 1.65
C ARG A 11 54.04 -26.19 2.01
N GLY A 12 53.66 -26.50 3.26
CA GLY A 12 52.28 -26.41 3.73
C GLY A 12 51.78 -24.98 3.94
N THR A 13 52.64 -24.06 4.41
CA THR A 13 52.27 -22.66 4.65
C THR A 13 51.83 -21.90 3.40
N PRO A 14 52.57 -21.90 2.26
CA PRO A 14 52.12 -21.19 1.06
C PRO A 14 50.82 -21.77 0.49
N VAL A 15 50.62 -23.09 0.56
CA VAL A 15 49.37 -23.75 0.14
C VAL A 15 48.20 -23.35 1.05
N GLY A 16 48.43 -23.30 2.37
CA GLY A 16 47.43 -22.85 3.34
C GLY A 16 47.02 -21.40 3.12
N ILE A 17 47.98 -20.49 2.89
CA ILE A 17 47.72 -19.08 2.59
C ILE A 17 46.96 -18.95 1.26
N ALA A 18 47.40 -19.62 0.20
CA ALA A 18 46.73 -19.58 -1.10
C ALA A 18 45.27 -20.04 -0.99
N MET A 19 45.01 -21.12 -0.26
CA MET A 19 43.66 -21.63 -0.04
C MET A 19 42.81 -20.72 0.85
N ALA A 20 43.40 -20.09 1.88
CA ALA A 20 42.72 -19.10 2.70
C ALA A 20 42.32 -17.86 1.87
N LEU A 21 43.23 -17.37 1.01
CA LEU A 21 42.96 -16.27 0.09
C LEU A 21 41.90 -16.63 -0.95
N LEU A 22 41.93 -17.84 -1.50
CA LEU A 22 40.89 -18.34 -2.41
C LEU A 22 39.53 -18.43 -1.71
N ALA A 23 39.48 -18.98 -0.49
CA ALA A 23 38.25 -19.06 0.29
C ALA A 23 37.71 -17.66 0.67
N ALA A 24 38.59 -16.74 1.08
CA ALA A 24 38.21 -15.36 1.38
C ALA A 24 37.72 -14.64 0.11
N GLY A 25 38.37 -14.87 -1.02
CA GLY A 25 37.99 -14.33 -2.32
C GLY A 25 36.61 -14.83 -2.79
N THR A 26 36.33 -16.12 -2.68
CA THR A 26 35.03 -16.69 -3.05
C THR A 26 33.92 -16.22 -2.12
N LEU A 27 34.15 -16.17 -0.80
CA LEU A 27 33.19 -15.62 0.16
C LEU A 27 32.91 -14.14 -0.10
N SER A 28 33.93 -13.33 -0.37
CA SER A 28 33.78 -11.91 -0.66
C SER A 28 33.04 -11.67 -1.98
N ALA A 29 33.37 -12.42 -3.02
CA ALA A 29 32.69 -12.36 -4.31
C ALA A 29 31.21 -12.78 -4.18
N GLY A 30 30.93 -13.84 -3.41
CA GLY A 30 29.57 -14.29 -3.11
C GLY A 30 28.77 -13.23 -2.33
N ALA A 31 29.36 -12.63 -1.29
CA ALA A 31 28.74 -11.55 -0.54
C ALA A 31 28.45 -10.33 -1.42
N ALA A 32 29.39 -9.93 -2.27
CA ALA A 32 29.21 -8.82 -3.21
C ALA A 32 28.15 -9.11 -4.28
N ALA A 33 28.04 -10.36 -4.74
CA ALA A 33 26.99 -10.77 -5.67
C ALA A 33 25.61 -10.69 -5.01
N ALA A 34 25.47 -11.21 -3.78
CA ALA A 34 24.24 -11.13 -3.00
C ALA A 34 23.84 -9.68 -2.68
N ASP A 35 24.81 -8.81 -2.35
CA ASP A 35 24.58 -7.38 -2.12
C ASP A 35 24.10 -6.66 -3.39
N ARG A 36 24.70 -6.99 -4.55
CA ARG A 36 24.27 -6.46 -5.85
C ARG A 36 22.87 -6.93 -6.23
N GLU A 37 22.56 -8.21 -6.01
CA GLU A 37 21.25 -8.78 -6.30
C GLU A 37 20.18 -8.17 -5.38
N GLY A 38 20.48 -8.05 -4.08
CA GLY A 38 19.63 -7.35 -3.13
C GLY A 38 19.41 -5.88 -3.48
N SER A 39 20.47 -5.16 -3.86
CA SER A 39 20.39 -3.76 -4.29
C SER A 39 19.56 -3.59 -5.56
N ARG A 40 19.70 -4.49 -6.55
CA ARG A 40 18.86 -4.49 -7.75
C ARG A 40 17.41 -4.77 -7.42
N PHE A 41 17.14 -5.80 -6.61
CA PHE A 41 15.79 -6.12 -6.16
C PHE A 41 15.14 -4.92 -5.46
N VAL A 42 15.87 -4.24 -4.57
CA VAL A 42 15.37 -3.04 -3.89
C VAL A 42 15.06 -1.93 -4.87
N ARG A 43 15.98 -1.66 -5.80
CA ARG A 43 15.81 -0.64 -6.84
C ARG A 43 14.63 -0.92 -7.75
N GLU A 44 14.46 -2.16 -8.18
CA GLU A 44 13.39 -2.55 -9.11
C GLU A 44 12.02 -2.64 -8.43
N THR A 45 11.98 -3.01 -7.14
CA THR A 45 10.73 -3.28 -6.43
C THR A 45 10.19 -2.07 -5.66
N PHE A 46 11.07 -1.25 -5.09
CA PHE A 46 10.66 -0.20 -4.14
C PHE A 46 10.93 1.22 -4.63
N LEU A 47 11.93 1.42 -5.49
CA LEU A 47 12.26 2.74 -6.00
C LEU A 47 11.50 3.02 -7.30
N ALA A 48 10.95 4.24 -7.40
CA ALA A 48 10.53 4.75 -8.69
C ALA A 48 11.75 4.84 -9.63
N PRO A 49 11.59 4.62 -10.95
CA PRO A 49 12.67 4.80 -11.91
C PRO A 49 13.36 6.17 -11.80
N ASP A 50 12.58 7.19 -11.41
CA ASP A 50 13.03 8.51 -10.97
C ASP A 50 12.73 8.68 -9.47
N PRO A 51 13.75 8.59 -8.58
CA PRO A 51 13.56 8.79 -7.14
C PRO A 51 13.09 10.20 -6.75
N THR A 52 13.36 11.19 -7.61
CA THR A 52 13.07 12.63 -7.42
C THR A 52 11.80 13.08 -8.16
N TRP A 53 10.96 12.14 -8.59
CA TRP A 53 9.80 12.41 -9.44
C TRP A 53 8.80 13.42 -8.84
N VAL A 54 8.77 13.56 -7.52
CA VAL A 54 7.88 14.51 -6.83
C VAL A 54 8.43 15.92 -6.96
N ASP A 55 9.74 16.11 -6.74
CA ASP A 55 10.43 17.40 -6.94
C ASP A 55 10.35 17.82 -8.42
N ASN A 56 10.58 16.87 -9.34
CA ASN A 56 10.51 17.10 -10.79
C ASN A 56 9.10 17.49 -11.29
N ALA A 57 8.05 17.24 -10.50
CA ALA A 57 6.70 17.70 -10.83
C ALA A 57 6.53 19.24 -10.66
N GLY A 58 7.48 19.92 -10.00
CA GLY A 58 7.54 21.38 -9.92
C GLY A 58 6.33 22.01 -9.22
N LEU A 59 5.74 21.32 -8.24
CA LEU A 59 4.48 21.73 -7.60
C LEU A 59 4.67 22.60 -6.34
N GLY A 60 5.92 22.88 -5.95
CA GLY A 60 6.26 23.54 -4.69
C GLY A 60 6.08 22.60 -3.49
N SER A 61 5.75 23.16 -2.32
CA SER A 61 5.63 22.42 -1.06
C SER A 61 4.51 21.37 -1.10
N ILE A 62 4.84 20.13 -0.73
CA ILE A 62 3.96 18.97 -0.76
C ILE A 62 3.76 18.40 0.64
N THR A 63 2.56 17.87 0.89
CA THR A 63 2.25 17.12 2.10
C THR A 63 2.17 15.63 1.79
N LEU A 64 3.02 14.83 2.41
CA LEU A 64 2.92 13.36 2.37
C LEU A 64 1.80 12.93 3.33
N VAL A 65 0.88 12.11 2.84
CA VAL A 65 -0.25 11.59 3.61
C VAL A 65 -0.11 10.07 3.78
N GLN A 66 0.17 9.65 5.01
CA GLN A 66 0.19 8.26 5.45
C GLN A 66 -1.24 7.75 5.60
N LEU A 67 -1.59 6.74 4.78
CA LEU A 67 -2.87 6.05 4.84
C LEU A 67 -2.82 4.83 5.78
N PRO A 68 -3.96 4.30 6.23
CA PRO A 68 -3.96 3.04 6.98
C PRO A 68 -3.21 1.93 6.21
N TYR A 69 -2.49 1.06 6.92
CA TYR A 69 -1.67 -0.01 6.32
C TYR A 69 -0.54 0.47 5.38
N ALA A 70 -0.16 1.74 5.46
CA ALA A 70 1.00 2.25 4.76
C ALA A 70 2.31 1.65 5.32
N ASP A 71 3.28 1.47 4.42
CA ASP A 71 4.63 1.00 4.72
C ASP A 71 5.57 2.18 5.07
N PRO A 72 6.03 2.31 6.33
CA PRO A 72 6.84 3.44 6.75
C PRO A 72 8.16 3.54 5.97
N GLY A 73 8.75 2.41 5.57
CA GLY A 73 10.02 2.39 4.82
C GLY A 73 9.93 3.08 3.46
N SER A 74 8.88 2.81 2.70
CA SER A 74 8.65 3.46 1.40
C SER A 74 8.47 4.98 1.53
N ALA A 75 7.87 5.45 2.62
CA ALA A 75 7.70 6.89 2.85
C ALA A 75 9.00 7.59 3.21
N LEU A 76 9.88 6.94 3.99
CA LEU A 76 11.22 7.47 4.26
C LEU A 76 12.02 7.66 2.97
N GLN A 77 11.88 6.74 2.01
CA GLN A 77 12.52 6.91 0.71
C GLN A 77 12.01 8.17 -0.01
N GLN A 78 10.69 8.43 0.00
CA GLN A 78 10.16 9.65 -0.62
C GLN A 78 10.70 10.91 0.08
N LEU A 79 10.70 10.93 1.41
CA LEU A 79 11.22 12.05 2.22
C LEU A 79 12.71 12.30 2.01
N PHE A 80 13.50 11.23 1.80
CA PHE A 80 14.93 11.34 1.57
C PHE A 80 15.25 11.92 0.19
N TRP A 81 14.55 11.47 -0.85
CA TRP A 81 14.85 11.88 -2.23
C TRP A 81 14.13 13.16 -2.68
N ASN A 82 13.03 13.56 -2.03
CA ASN A 82 12.20 14.67 -2.49
C ASN A 82 12.13 15.76 -1.43
N SER A 83 12.92 16.80 -1.64
CA SER A 83 13.04 17.97 -0.76
C SER A 83 11.78 18.83 -0.70
N SER A 84 10.90 18.73 -1.71
CA SER A 84 9.62 19.44 -1.76
C SER A 84 8.61 18.91 -0.74
N ILE A 85 8.83 17.73 -0.15
CA ILE A 85 7.96 17.17 0.88
C ILE A 85 8.29 17.83 2.23
N GLU A 86 7.50 18.81 2.61
CA GLU A 86 7.74 19.63 3.81
C GLU A 86 6.92 19.21 5.04
N ASP A 87 5.87 18.40 4.85
CA ASP A 87 4.97 18.00 5.92
C ASP A 87 4.50 16.55 5.76
N VAL A 88 4.30 15.89 6.89
CA VAL A 88 3.83 14.50 6.96
C VAL A 88 2.56 14.46 7.78
N ALA A 89 1.45 14.12 7.13
CA ALA A 89 0.15 13.93 7.74
C ALA A 89 -0.16 12.43 7.90
N ILE A 90 -0.71 12.03 9.04
CA ILE A 90 -0.99 10.62 9.37
C ILE A 90 -2.45 10.42 9.71
N LEU A 91 -3.13 9.55 8.97
CA LEU A 91 -4.49 9.12 9.27
C LEU A 91 -4.55 8.06 10.37
N PRO A 92 -5.69 7.90 11.07
CA PRO A 92 -5.86 6.85 12.07
C PRO A 92 -5.60 5.45 11.47
N GLY A 93 -4.77 4.65 12.15
CA GLY A 93 -4.39 3.31 11.71
C GLY A 93 -3.20 3.26 10.74
N ALA A 94 -2.57 4.39 10.47
CA ALA A 94 -1.30 4.45 9.74
C ALA A 94 -0.10 4.46 10.71
N THR A 95 1.05 3.97 10.23
CA THR A 95 2.29 3.90 11.00
C THR A 95 3.14 5.15 10.73
N ARG A 96 3.84 5.63 11.76
CA ARG A 96 4.81 6.73 11.59
C ARG A 96 5.98 6.28 10.71
N PRO A 97 6.42 7.09 9.74
CA PRO A 97 7.64 6.80 8.97
C PRO A 97 8.88 6.71 9.87
N ASP A 98 9.04 7.65 10.80
CA ASP A 98 10.20 7.78 11.69
C ASP A 98 9.84 8.48 13.03
N ALA A 99 10.88 8.91 13.74
CA ALA A 99 10.79 9.66 15.00
C ALA A 99 10.61 11.18 14.83
N PHE A 100 10.66 11.71 13.61
CA PHE A 100 10.51 13.14 13.35
C PHE A 100 9.05 13.59 13.46
N ARG A 101 8.85 14.91 13.30
CA ARG A 101 7.55 15.54 13.45
C ARG A 101 6.60 15.05 12.36
N VAL A 102 5.44 14.58 12.81
CA VAL A 102 4.29 14.22 11.98
C VAL A 102 3.03 14.85 12.55
N ARG A 103 2.05 15.10 11.69
CA ARG A 103 0.79 15.76 12.07
C ARG A 103 -0.36 14.77 11.99
N PRO A 104 -1.20 14.66 13.04
CA PRO A 104 -2.41 13.85 12.93
C PRO A 104 -3.36 14.50 11.92
N ALA A 105 -3.89 13.70 11.01
CA ALA A 105 -4.95 14.07 10.09
C ALA A 105 -6.20 13.24 10.40
N ARG A 106 -7.36 13.77 10.01
CA ARG A 106 -8.64 13.08 10.16
C ARG A 106 -9.50 13.33 8.93
N ILE A 107 -10.43 12.42 8.67
CA ILE A 107 -11.43 12.61 7.62
C ILE A 107 -12.76 12.88 8.31
N ALA A 108 -13.37 14.02 8.01
CA ALA A 108 -14.66 14.40 8.54
C ALA A 108 -15.80 13.55 7.93
N ALA A 109 -17.00 13.64 8.51
CA ALA A 109 -18.17 12.87 8.06
C ALA A 109 -18.60 13.24 6.62
N ASP A 110 -18.21 14.41 6.13
CA ASP A 110 -18.45 14.91 4.78
C ASP A 110 -17.28 14.64 3.81
N GLY A 111 -16.31 13.83 4.23
CA GLY A 111 -15.15 13.44 3.45
C GLY A 111 -14.00 14.44 3.49
N ALA A 112 -14.12 15.61 4.14
CA ALA A 112 -13.02 16.56 4.21
C ALA A 112 -11.81 15.98 4.93
N LEU A 113 -10.65 15.98 4.25
CA LEU A 113 -9.36 15.61 4.83
C LEU A 113 -8.83 16.78 5.64
N LEU A 114 -9.06 16.76 6.96
CA LEU A 114 -8.67 17.83 7.86
C LEU A 114 -7.17 17.75 8.12
N LEU A 115 -6.45 18.62 7.40
CA LEU A 115 -5.02 18.91 7.54
C LEU A 115 -4.83 20.21 8.31
N THR A 116 -3.59 20.57 8.61
CA THR A 116 -3.28 21.92 9.12
C THR A 116 -3.53 22.98 8.06
N GLU A 117 -3.57 24.24 8.48
CA GLU A 117 -3.81 25.36 7.59
C GLU A 117 -2.78 25.45 6.47
N GLU A 118 -1.50 25.22 6.78
CA GLU A 118 -0.40 25.28 5.81
C GLU A 118 -0.50 24.16 4.76
N SER A 119 -1.00 22.99 5.16
CA SER A 119 -1.08 21.79 4.32
C SER A 119 -2.42 21.64 3.58
N ARG A 120 -3.44 22.43 3.93
CA ARG A 120 -4.80 22.32 3.38
C ARG A 120 -4.87 22.48 1.86
N ASN A 121 -4.03 23.37 1.30
CA ASN A 121 -4.07 23.72 -0.13
C ASN A 121 -2.87 23.18 -0.91
N ARG A 122 -1.99 22.41 -0.26
CA ARG A 122 -0.81 21.82 -0.90
C ARG A 122 -1.21 20.61 -1.76
N PRO A 123 -0.45 20.30 -2.82
CA PRO A 123 -0.52 18.98 -3.42
C PRO A 123 -0.22 17.89 -2.37
N LEU A 124 -0.84 16.74 -2.55
CA LEU A 124 -0.80 15.64 -1.60
C LEU A 124 -0.11 14.44 -2.23
N LEU A 125 0.89 13.90 -1.55
CA LEU A 125 1.52 12.63 -1.91
C LEU A 125 0.94 11.52 -1.03
N LEU A 126 0.11 10.66 -1.61
CA LEU A 126 -0.62 9.62 -0.89
C LEU A 126 0.16 8.32 -0.97
N GLN A 127 0.44 7.68 0.17
CA GLN A 127 1.02 6.34 0.17
C GLN A 127 -0.06 5.27 0.03
N THR A 128 -0.09 4.57 -1.11
CA THR A 128 -1.14 3.62 -1.51
C THR A 128 -0.75 2.15 -1.36
N TYR A 129 0.27 1.82 -0.56
CA TYR A 129 0.74 0.45 -0.39
C TYR A 129 -0.35 -0.53 0.11
N GLY A 130 -1.04 -0.17 1.19
CA GLY A 130 -2.10 -0.97 1.83
C GLY A 130 -3.48 -0.32 1.76
N SER A 131 -3.62 0.76 1.00
CA SER A 131 -4.85 1.53 0.89
C SER A 131 -5.02 2.10 -0.51
N SER A 132 -6.26 2.21 -0.97
CA SER A 132 -6.59 2.99 -2.17
C SER A 132 -7.58 4.11 -1.84
N VAL A 133 -7.44 5.24 -2.53
CA VAL A 133 -8.25 6.43 -2.31
C VAL A 133 -8.85 6.96 -3.59
N ARG A 134 -9.99 7.64 -3.45
CA ARG A 134 -10.52 8.54 -4.48
C ARG A 134 -10.91 9.84 -3.83
N PHE A 135 -10.53 10.94 -4.49
CA PHE A 135 -10.97 12.27 -4.12
C PHE A 135 -12.24 12.66 -4.87
N ALA A 136 -13.07 13.48 -4.25
CA ALA A 136 -14.22 14.14 -4.87
C ALA A 136 -13.80 15.41 -5.63
N ASN A 137 -12.73 16.07 -5.17
CA ASN A 137 -12.30 17.38 -5.65
C ASN A 137 -10.77 17.47 -5.78
N ALA A 138 -10.11 16.42 -6.27
CA ALA A 138 -8.67 16.49 -6.57
C ALA A 138 -8.38 15.83 -7.91
N ARG A 139 -7.38 16.36 -8.61
CA ARG A 139 -6.87 15.80 -9.85
C ARG A 139 -5.62 14.98 -9.54
N LEU A 140 -5.59 13.74 -10.03
CA LEU A 140 -4.38 12.93 -10.02
C LEU A 140 -3.38 13.52 -11.03
N LEU A 141 -2.16 13.78 -10.58
CA LEU A 141 -1.09 14.35 -11.40
C LEU A 141 -0.13 13.28 -11.89
N ALA A 142 0.27 12.36 -11.01
CA ALA A 142 1.25 11.32 -11.31
C ALA A 142 1.10 10.12 -10.38
N ARG A 143 1.69 9.00 -10.81
CA ARG A 143 1.74 7.73 -10.07
C ARG A 143 3.18 7.24 -10.05
N ALA A 144 3.56 6.68 -8.91
CA ALA A 144 4.76 5.88 -8.75
C ALA A 144 4.36 4.58 -8.02
N PRO A 145 5.21 3.54 -7.98
CA PRO A 145 4.96 2.38 -7.14
C PRO A 145 4.59 2.83 -5.72
N ARG A 146 3.46 2.36 -5.18
CA ARG A 146 2.93 2.71 -3.84
C ARG A 146 2.60 4.18 -3.58
N PHE A 147 2.64 5.06 -4.59
CA PHE A 147 2.37 6.48 -4.38
C PHE A 147 1.50 7.09 -5.48
N GLU A 148 0.63 8.00 -5.06
CA GLU A 148 -0.15 8.83 -5.96
C GLU A 148 0.00 10.30 -5.59
N LEU A 149 0.30 11.16 -6.57
CA LEU A 149 0.42 12.59 -6.38
C LEU A 149 -0.86 13.28 -6.85
N TRP A 150 -1.49 14.01 -5.95
CA TRP A 150 -2.79 14.65 -6.16
C TRP A 150 -2.71 16.16 -5.99
N ARG A 151 -3.46 16.90 -6.80
CA ARG A 151 -3.70 18.34 -6.62
C ARG A 151 -5.15 18.57 -6.25
N PRO A 152 -5.46 18.98 -5.00
CA PRO A 152 -6.81 19.28 -4.59
C PRO A 152 -7.29 20.62 -5.17
N HIS A 153 -8.60 20.75 -5.35
CA HIS A 153 -9.30 21.98 -5.69
C HIS A 153 -9.96 22.52 -4.42
N GLY A 154 -9.23 23.36 -3.68
CA GLY A 154 -9.59 23.81 -2.33
C GLY A 154 -9.33 22.72 -1.29
N GLN A 155 -10.09 22.72 -0.19
CA GLN A 155 -10.01 21.73 0.89
C GLN A 155 -10.19 20.30 0.33
N PRO A 156 -9.18 19.39 0.41
CA PRO A 156 -9.31 18.04 -0.11
C PRO A 156 -10.46 17.27 0.53
N ARG A 157 -11.24 16.57 -0.28
CA ARG A 157 -12.39 15.76 0.14
C ARG A 157 -12.31 14.38 -0.51
N LEU A 158 -12.36 13.34 0.31
CA LEU A 158 -12.41 11.96 -0.17
C LEU A 158 -13.84 11.59 -0.56
N SER A 159 -13.95 10.75 -1.58
CA SER A 159 -15.18 10.04 -1.94
C SER A 159 -15.12 8.57 -1.58
N LEU A 160 -13.91 7.99 -1.53
CA LEU A 160 -13.67 6.61 -1.16
C LEU A 160 -12.29 6.43 -0.51
N LEU A 161 -12.22 5.62 0.54
CA LEU A 161 -11.00 5.07 1.14
C LEU A 161 -11.21 3.58 1.37
N ALA A 162 -10.41 2.75 0.73
CA ALA A 162 -10.38 1.31 0.95
C ALA A 162 -9.07 0.95 1.65
N ALA A 163 -9.14 0.79 2.97
CA ALA A 163 -8.03 0.41 3.84
C ALA A 163 -7.91 -1.11 3.96
N GLY A 164 -6.69 -1.62 3.90
CA GLY A 164 -6.36 -3.05 3.92
C GLY A 164 -6.37 -3.69 2.52
N PHE A 165 -6.44 -2.89 1.45
CA PHE A 165 -6.37 -3.34 0.07
C PHE A 165 -4.96 -3.09 -0.44
N TYR A 166 -4.09 -4.10 -0.37
CA TYR A 166 -2.71 -3.99 -0.80
C TYR A 166 -2.60 -3.90 -2.33
N GLU A 167 -1.57 -3.20 -2.82
CA GLU A 167 -1.35 -2.98 -4.25
C GLU A 167 -1.14 -4.27 -5.06
N ASP A 168 -0.65 -5.33 -4.42
CA ASP A 168 -0.46 -6.67 -5.01
C ASP A 168 -1.74 -7.51 -5.00
N GLY A 169 -2.86 -6.88 -4.65
CA GLY A 169 -4.18 -7.49 -4.63
C GLY A 169 -4.44 -8.33 -3.40
N TRP A 170 -3.56 -8.40 -2.41
CA TRP A 170 -3.91 -9.02 -1.13
C TRP A 170 -4.84 -8.13 -0.31
N LEU A 171 -5.78 -8.75 0.39
CA LEU A 171 -6.66 -8.11 1.35
C LEU A 171 -6.19 -8.43 2.78
N ALA A 172 -6.02 -7.41 3.60
CA ALA A 172 -5.73 -7.57 5.02
C ALA A 172 -6.87 -8.35 5.71
N THR A 173 -6.53 -9.09 6.75
CA THR A 173 -7.47 -9.95 7.50
C THR A 173 -8.66 -9.17 8.08
N SER A 174 -8.45 -7.89 8.40
CA SER A 174 -9.49 -6.92 8.64
C SER A 174 -9.28 -5.74 7.69
N SER A 175 -10.30 -5.37 6.95
CA SER A 175 -10.27 -4.30 5.97
C SER A 175 -11.53 -3.44 6.09
N ARG A 176 -11.45 -2.20 5.60
CA ARG A 176 -12.56 -1.25 5.66
C ARG A 176 -12.64 -0.44 4.39
N ILE A 177 -13.82 -0.38 3.79
CA ILE A 177 -14.14 0.58 2.74
C ILE A 177 -15.06 1.64 3.35
N THR A 178 -14.67 2.91 3.23
CA THR A 178 -15.49 4.05 3.62
C THR A 178 -15.82 4.86 2.39
N VAL A 179 -17.10 5.17 2.20
CA VAL A 179 -17.61 6.02 1.11
C VAL A 179 -18.26 7.23 1.75
N TRP A 180 -17.83 8.42 1.33
CA TRP A 180 -18.32 9.69 1.87
C TRP A 180 -19.36 10.32 0.95
N PRO A 181 -20.26 11.14 1.51
CA PRO A 181 -21.22 11.88 0.72
C PRO A 181 -20.50 12.85 -0.22
N GLN A 182 -21.03 13.02 -1.43
CA GLN A 182 -20.51 13.98 -2.40
C GLN A 182 -21.52 15.10 -2.64
N ALA A 183 -21.07 16.35 -2.47
CA ALA A 183 -21.88 17.51 -2.79
C ALA A 183 -22.29 17.47 -4.29
N GLY A 184 -23.59 17.52 -4.55
CA GLY A 184 -24.14 17.47 -5.91
C GLY A 184 -24.29 16.07 -6.52
N ALA A 185 -23.83 15.00 -5.84
CA ALA A 185 -24.12 13.64 -6.30
C ALA A 185 -25.62 13.34 -6.09
N ARG A 186 -26.37 13.26 -7.20
CA ARG A 186 -27.78 12.85 -7.18
C ARG A 186 -27.86 11.36 -7.47
N GLY A 187 -28.47 10.62 -6.54
CA GLY A 187 -28.84 9.23 -6.72
C GLY A 187 -27.87 8.19 -6.13
N PRO A 188 -28.29 6.92 -6.13
CA PRO A 188 -27.47 5.83 -5.62
C PRO A 188 -26.19 5.68 -6.43
N ARG A 189 -25.14 5.20 -5.77
CA ARG A 189 -23.87 4.82 -6.39
C ARG A 189 -23.63 3.35 -6.16
N GLN A 190 -22.80 2.74 -6.99
CA GLN A 190 -22.48 1.34 -6.87
C GLN A 190 -21.00 1.15 -6.55
N LEU A 191 -20.72 0.53 -5.40
CA LEU A 191 -19.40 0.07 -5.02
C LEU A 191 -19.19 -1.33 -5.58
N ARG A 192 -18.14 -1.51 -6.40
CA ARG A 192 -17.80 -2.80 -7.02
C ARG A 192 -16.36 -3.20 -6.77
N PHE A 193 -16.16 -4.47 -6.47
CA PHE A 193 -14.86 -5.13 -6.42
C PHE A 193 -15.03 -6.64 -6.47
N THR A 194 -13.96 -7.37 -6.76
CA THR A 194 -13.94 -8.83 -6.77
C THR A 194 -13.07 -9.32 -5.62
N VAL A 195 -13.50 -10.38 -4.94
CA VAL A 195 -12.69 -11.11 -3.97
C VAL A 195 -12.41 -12.51 -4.47
N SER A 196 -11.21 -13.02 -4.19
CA SER A 196 -10.76 -14.33 -4.65
C SER A 196 -10.03 -15.08 -3.56
N ALA A 197 -10.46 -16.31 -3.28
CA ALA A 197 -9.71 -17.18 -2.38
C ALA A 197 -8.41 -17.63 -3.05
N PRO A 198 -7.27 -17.67 -2.34
CA PRO A 198 -6.02 -18.15 -2.88
C PRO A 198 -6.14 -19.58 -3.40
N ARG A 199 -5.40 -19.90 -4.46
CA ARG A 199 -5.26 -21.28 -4.93
C ARG A 199 -4.45 -22.07 -3.90
N GLN A 200 -4.71 -23.37 -3.78
CA GLN A 200 -3.99 -24.30 -2.89
C GLN A 200 -4.18 -24.03 -1.39
N GLN A 201 -5.04 -23.08 -1.01
CA GLN A 201 -5.49 -22.90 0.37
C GLN A 201 -6.88 -23.52 0.55
N PRO A 202 -7.24 -24.06 1.74
CA PRO A 202 -8.61 -24.49 2.00
C PRO A 202 -9.59 -23.33 1.87
N GLY A 203 -10.86 -23.66 1.62
CA GLY A 203 -11.92 -22.65 1.57
C GLY A 203 -12.01 -21.82 2.86
N LEU A 204 -12.46 -20.58 2.72
CA LEU A 204 -12.55 -19.62 3.82
C LEU A 204 -13.89 -18.89 3.79
N THR A 205 -14.20 -18.21 4.90
CA THR A 205 -15.37 -17.34 5.02
C THR A 205 -14.92 -15.90 5.14
N LEU A 206 -15.49 -15.04 4.31
CA LEU A 206 -15.34 -13.59 4.40
C LEU A 206 -16.62 -13.00 5.01
N SER A 207 -16.51 -12.42 6.19
CA SER A 207 -17.60 -11.67 6.82
C SER A 207 -17.63 -10.25 6.25
N LEU A 208 -18.80 -9.83 5.78
CA LEU A 208 -19.07 -8.54 5.16
C LEU A 208 -20.11 -7.81 6.01
N SER A 209 -19.73 -6.72 6.67
CA SER A 209 -20.62 -5.96 7.55
C SER A 209 -20.79 -4.52 7.06
N ALA A 210 -22.01 -4.14 6.69
CA ALA A 210 -22.36 -2.79 6.25
C ALA A 210 -23.79 -2.42 6.66
N ALA A 211 -24.04 -1.15 6.99
CA ALA A 211 -25.36 -0.64 7.36
C ALA A 211 -26.09 -1.49 8.42
N GLY A 212 -25.36 -1.97 9.43
CA GLY A 212 -25.89 -2.80 10.52
C GLY A 212 -26.22 -4.25 10.13
N ARG A 213 -25.97 -4.66 8.88
CA ARG A 213 -26.16 -6.03 8.41
C ARG A 213 -24.82 -6.71 8.22
N THR A 214 -24.76 -8.00 8.56
CA THR A 214 -23.60 -8.85 8.34
C THR A 214 -23.99 -10.00 7.43
N GLN A 215 -23.18 -10.25 6.41
CA GLN A 215 -23.32 -11.36 5.48
C GLN A 215 -22.03 -12.18 5.48
N GLU A 216 -22.16 -13.50 5.47
CA GLU A 216 -21.02 -14.40 5.29
C GLU A 216 -20.92 -14.85 3.83
N LEU A 217 -19.73 -14.69 3.26
CA LEU A 217 -19.40 -15.21 1.94
C LEU A 217 -18.41 -16.36 2.08
N ARG A 218 -18.89 -17.58 1.79
CA ARG A 218 -18.02 -18.76 1.71
C ARG A 218 -17.35 -18.82 0.34
N LEU A 219 -16.03 -18.87 0.32
CA LEU A 219 -15.20 -18.99 -0.88
C LEU A 219 -14.46 -20.33 -0.86
N ARG A 220 -14.66 -21.13 -1.91
CA ARG A 220 -13.85 -22.34 -2.17
C ARG A 220 -12.45 -21.96 -2.65
N SER A 221 -11.49 -22.86 -2.55
CA SER A 221 -10.12 -22.63 -3.07
C SER A 221 -10.15 -22.13 -4.52
N GLY A 222 -9.42 -21.05 -4.82
CA GLY A 222 -9.37 -20.44 -6.15
C GLY A 222 -10.68 -19.76 -6.63
N GLN A 223 -11.75 -19.81 -5.85
CA GLN A 223 -13.03 -19.20 -6.24
C GLN A 223 -12.94 -17.67 -6.20
N SER A 224 -13.46 -17.03 -7.25
CA SER A 224 -13.64 -15.58 -7.31
C SER A 224 -15.13 -15.21 -7.23
N ARG A 225 -15.44 -14.10 -6.57
CA ARG A 225 -16.80 -13.56 -6.44
C ARG A 225 -16.76 -12.05 -6.62
N ALA A 226 -17.54 -11.56 -7.59
CA ALA A 226 -17.81 -10.14 -7.72
C ALA A 226 -18.80 -9.70 -6.63
N LEU A 227 -18.49 -8.59 -5.97
CA LEU A 227 -19.32 -7.96 -4.95
C LEU A 227 -19.77 -6.59 -5.45
N SER A 228 -21.04 -6.29 -5.19
CA SER A 228 -21.68 -5.04 -5.59
C SER A 228 -22.58 -4.57 -4.46
N PHE A 229 -22.41 -3.31 -4.06
CA PHE A 229 -23.22 -2.68 -3.02
C PHE A 229 -23.80 -1.38 -3.53
N ASN A 230 -25.09 -1.19 -3.30
CA ASN A 230 -25.74 0.09 -3.52
C ASN A 230 -25.43 0.98 -2.32
N VAL A 231 -24.82 2.13 -2.59
CA VAL A 231 -24.39 3.11 -1.61
C VAL A 231 -25.18 4.38 -1.84
N ASP A 232 -25.83 4.87 -0.78
CA ASP A 232 -26.48 6.18 -0.80
C ASP A 232 -25.41 7.27 -0.87
N GLY A 233 -25.36 8.00 -1.99
CA GLY A 233 -24.37 9.06 -2.22
C GLY A 233 -24.52 10.28 -1.29
N GLY A 234 -25.62 10.36 -0.52
CA GLY A 234 -25.89 11.44 0.42
C GLY A 234 -25.45 11.17 1.86
N LYS A 235 -24.99 9.96 2.20
CA LYS A 235 -24.62 9.60 3.58
C LYS A 235 -23.27 8.89 3.65
N LEU A 236 -22.60 9.02 4.80
CA LEU A 236 -21.43 8.22 5.12
C LEU A 236 -21.82 6.73 5.15
N TRP A 237 -21.09 5.92 4.40
CA TRP A 237 -21.30 4.48 4.33
C TRP A 237 -20.00 3.74 4.57
N THR A 238 -20.06 2.61 5.26
CA THR A 238 -18.88 1.81 5.59
C THR A 238 -19.17 0.33 5.42
N LEU A 239 -18.22 -0.37 4.80
CA LEU A 239 -18.15 -1.83 4.74
C LEU A 239 -16.91 -2.31 5.47
N HIS A 240 -17.13 -3.20 6.43
CA HIS A 240 -16.08 -3.95 7.08
C HIS A 240 -15.97 -5.33 6.45
N LEU A 241 -14.73 -5.76 6.18
CA LEU A 241 -14.44 -7.09 5.71
C LEU A 241 -13.55 -7.78 6.74
N LYS A 242 -13.88 -9.02 7.10
CA LYS A 242 -13.07 -9.83 8.01
C LYS A 242 -12.94 -11.25 7.48
N SER A 243 -11.72 -11.72 7.28
CA SER A 243 -11.44 -13.09 6.89
C SER A 243 -11.43 -14.00 8.11
N SER A 244 -12.05 -15.20 8.00
CA SER A 244 -11.98 -16.23 9.05
C SER A 244 -10.63 -16.94 9.11
N ARG A 245 -9.82 -16.81 8.06
CA ARG A 245 -8.48 -17.39 7.96
C ARG A 245 -7.43 -16.32 7.72
N VAL A 246 -6.24 -16.59 8.21
CA VAL A 246 -5.08 -15.73 8.09
C VAL A 246 -3.97 -16.47 7.35
N ILE A 247 -3.25 -15.74 6.50
CA ILE A 247 -2.08 -16.20 5.77
C ILE A 247 -0.96 -15.22 6.12
N ALA A 248 0.13 -15.74 6.67
CA ALA A 248 1.34 -14.96 6.92
C ALA A 248 2.20 -14.99 5.66
N LEU A 249 2.55 -13.81 5.15
CA LEU A 249 3.47 -13.65 4.03
C LEU A 249 4.90 -13.45 4.55
N GLY A 250 5.90 -13.71 3.69
CA GLY A 250 7.32 -13.54 4.03
C GLY A 250 7.74 -12.11 4.39
N ASP A 251 6.92 -11.12 4.02
CA ASP A 251 7.10 -9.70 4.33
C ASP A 251 6.39 -9.26 5.63
N ARG A 252 6.02 -10.23 6.49
CA ARG A 252 5.34 -10.03 7.78
C ARG A 252 3.89 -9.55 7.69
N ARG A 253 3.32 -9.39 6.48
CA ARG A 253 1.88 -9.11 6.36
C ARG A 253 1.06 -10.33 6.76
N VAL A 254 -0.09 -10.05 7.36
CA VAL A 254 -1.12 -11.05 7.64
C VAL A 254 -2.34 -10.71 6.80
N VAL A 255 -2.67 -11.60 5.86
CA VAL A 255 -3.68 -11.40 4.80
C VAL A 255 -4.71 -12.53 4.82
N GLY A 256 -5.81 -12.39 4.06
CA GLY A 256 -6.88 -13.40 4.00
C GLY A 256 -7.18 -13.89 2.60
N VAL A 257 -7.67 -12.98 1.76
CA VAL A 257 -8.07 -13.23 0.37
C VAL A 257 -7.35 -12.28 -0.57
N HIS A 258 -7.44 -12.51 -1.87
CA HIS A 258 -7.19 -11.46 -2.83
C HIS A 258 -8.44 -10.60 -3.04
N ALA A 259 -8.23 -9.32 -3.37
CA ALA A 259 -9.28 -8.39 -3.76
C ALA A 259 -8.80 -7.44 -4.86
N SER A 260 -9.67 -7.13 -5.82
CA SER A 260 -9.43 -6.04 -6.76
C SER A 260 -9.65 -4.68 -6.09
N THR A 261 -9.01 -3.63 -6.61
CA THR A 261 -9.23 -2.27 -6.12
C THR A 261 -10.71 -1.88 -6.21
N PRO A 262 -11.32 -1.38 -5.12
CA PRO A 262 -12.71 -0.96 -5.14
C PRO A 262 -12.95 0.25 -6.05
N THR A 263 -14.04 0.19 -6.80
CA THR A 263 -14.47 1.27 -7.70
C THR A 263 -15.87 1.72 -7.33
N LEU A 264 -16.10 3.04 -7.45
CA LEU A 264 -17.39 3.65 -7.13
C LEU A 264 -17.94 4.31 -8.39
N GLN A 265 -19.00 3.74 -8.93
CA GLN A 265 -19.63 4.14 -10.19
C GLN A 265 -21.01 4.75 -9.94
N PRO A 266 -21.55 5.58 -10.85
CA PRO A 266 -22.98 5.89 -10.85
C PRO A 266 -23.80 4.60 -10.88
N PHE A 267 -24.93 4.56 -10.17
CA PHE A 267 -25.84 3.42 -10.29
C PHE A 267 -26.56 3.49 -11.64
N GLU A 268 -26.17 2.63 -12.57
CA GLU A 268 -26.95 2.43 -13.79
C GLU A 268 -28.14 1.51 -13.46
N THR A 269 -29.35 2.05 -13.49
CA THR A 269 -30.54 1.24 -13.71
C THR A 269 -30.36 0.57 -15.06
N ARG A 270 -30.15 -0.75 -15.08
CA ARG A 270 -30.36 -1.51 -16.31
C ARG A 270 -31.81 -1.26 -16.70
N ASP A 271 -32.02 -0.53 -17.79
CA ASP A 271 -33.30 -0.54 -18.49
C ASP A 271 -33.63 -2.01 -18.76
N ALA A 272 -34.67 -2.50 -18.09
CA ALA A 272 -35.38 -3.68 -18.50
C ALA A 272 -36.01 -3.37 -19.85
N ARG A 273 -35.26 -3.52 -20.94
CA ARG A 273 -35.86 -3.67 -22.26
C ARG A 273 -36.29 -5.12 -22.40
N ALA A 274 -37.61 -5.26 -22.35
CA ALA A 274 -38.39 -6.37 -22.86
C ALA A 274 -38.05 -6.67 -24.34
#